data_AF-A0A953R599-F1
#
_entry.id   AF-A0A953R599-F1
#
_cell.length_a   1.000
_cell.length_b   1.000
_cell.length_c   1.000
_cell.angle_alpha   90.00
_cell.angle_beta   90.00
_cell.angle_gamma   90.00
#
_symmetry.space_group_name_H-M   'P 1'
#
loop_
_entity.id
_entity.type
_entity.pdbx_description
1 polymer ?
#
loop_
_entity_poly.entity_id
_entity_poly.type
_entity_poly.pdbx_seq_one_letter_code
_entity_poly.pdbx_strand_id
1 'polypeptide(L)' 'MEFIALLKDLDIRYRPECTIRLIMDNHSSHISKETRAYLATRPNRFKYVLTPVHGSWLNIVETLFGKMTRTFL' A
#
# COMPACT_ATOMS: atom_id res chain seq x y z
N MET A 1 6.48 10.60 -5.28
CA MET A 1 7.11 9.99 -6.48
C MET A 1 7.41 8.52 -6.21
N GLU A 2 8.21 8.21 -5.18
CA GLU A 2 8.56 6.82 -4.78
C GLU A 2 7.38 5.86 -4.66
N PHE A 3 6.31 6.26 -3.97
CA PHE A 3 5.15 5.37 -3.79
C PHE A 3 4.45 5.03 -5.12
N ILE A 4 4.35 5.99 -6.05
CA ILE A 4 3.79 5.73 -7.39
C ILE A 4 4.72 4.81 -8.19
N ALA A 5 6.04 4.94 -8.04
CA ALA A 5 6.98 4.02 -8.66
C ALA A 5 6.76 2.58 -8.17
N LEU A 6 6.59 2.38 -6.85
CA LEU A 6 6.21 1.09 -6.29
C LEU A 6 4.90 0.56 -6.89
N LEU A 7 3.87 1.41 -7.05
CA LEU A 7 2.61 0.99 -7.67
C LEU A 7 2.82 0.53 -9.13
N LYS A 8 3.70 1.19 -9.89
CA LYS A 8 4.05 0.76 -11.26
C LYS A 8 4.78 -0.57 -11.26
N ASP A 9 5.69 -0.79 -10.33
CA ASP A 9 6.42 -2.04 -10.22
C ASP A 9 5.49 -3.21 -9.85
N LEU A 10 4.53 -2.97 -8.95
CA LEU A 10 3.49 -3.95 -8.63
C LEU A 10 2.60 -4.23 -9.85
N ASP A 11 2.26 -3.20 -10.62
CA ASP A 11 1.46 -3.34 -11.85
C ASP A 11 2.16 -4.23 -12.88
N ILE A 12 3.47 -4.08 -13.05
CA ILE A 12 4.27 -4.89 -13.98
C ILE A 12 4.43 -6.33 -13.46
N ARG A 13 4.58 -6.49 -12.15
CA ARG A 13 4.92 -7.79 -11.54
C ARG A 13 3.76 -8.79 -11.51
N TYR A 14 2.54 -8.30 -11.30
CA TYR A 14 1.36 -9.18 -11.21
C TYR A 14 0.61 -9.25 -12.53
N ARG A 15 0.04 -10.42 -12.85
CA ARG A 15 -0.73 -10.61 -14.09
C ARG A 15 -1.84 -9.56 -14.24
N PRO A 16 -2.13 -9.04 -15.44
CA PRO A 16 -3.09 -7.94 -15.66
C PRO A 16 -4.50 -8.22 -15.13
N GLU A 17 -4.93 -9.48 -15.12
CA GLU A 17 -6.29 -9.88 -14.70
C GLU A 17 -6.47 -9.88 -13.18
N CYS A 18 -5.37 -9.78 -12.42
CA CYS A 18 -5.42 -9.73 -10.96
C CYS A 18 -5.79 -8.32 -10.46
N THR A 19 -6.70 -8.25 -9.50
CA THR A 19 -6.87 -7.03 -8.70
C THR A 19 -5.90 -7.05 -7.52
N ILE A 20 -5.06 -6.01 -7.43
CA ILE A 20 -4.11 -5.83 -6.34
C ILE A 20 -4.82 -5.08 -5.20
N ARG A 21 -5.00 -5.72 -4.04
CA ARG A 21 -5.58 -5.07 -2.86
C ARG A 21 -4.47 -4.58 -1.93
N LEU A 22 -4.44 -3.28 -1.68
CA LEU A 22 -3.48 -2.60 -0.82
C LEU A 22 -4.19 -2.22 0.49
N ILE A 23 -3.72 -2.74 1.62
CA ILE A 23 -4.20 -2.43 2.97
C ILE A 23 -3.08 -1.67 3.66
N MET A 24 -3.33 -0.41 4.02
CA MET A 24 -2.27 0.50 4.46
C MET A 24 -2.77 1.46 5.53
N ASP A 25 -1.85 2.06 6.26
CA ASP A 25 -2.14 3.18 7.16
C ASP A 25 -2.44 4.47 6.39
N ASN A 26 -2.78 5.52 7.13
CA ASN A 26 -3.12 6.85 6.61
C ASN A 26 -1.89 7.75 6.37
N HIS A 27 -0.71 7.17 6.15
CA HIS A 27 0.50 7.96 5.86
C HIS A 27 0.32 8.89 4.66
N SER A 28 0.95 10.07 4.70
CA SER A 28 0.71 11.17 3.74
C SER A 28 0.96 10.78 2.29
N SER A 29 1.94 9.93 2.02
CA SER A 29 2.22 9.38 0.68
C SER A 29 1.08 8.51 0.12
N HIS A 30 0.35 7.80 0.98
CA HIS A 30 -0.74 6.90 0.60
C HIS A 30 -2.00 7.67 0.21
N ILE A 31 -2.20 8.87 0.77
CA ILE A 31 -3.41 9.69 0.59
C ILE A 31 -3.18 10.94 -0.28
N SER A 32 -1.98 11.11 -0.83
CA SER A 32 -1.61 12.28 -1.62
C SER A 32 -2.49 12.45 -2.87
N LYS A 33 -2.63 13.69 -3.35
CA LYS A 33 -3.42 14.00 -4.55
C LYS A 33 -2.84 13.29 -5.77
N GLU A 34 -1.53 13.23 -5.88
CA GLU A 34 -0.78 12.57 -6.96
C GLU A 34 -1.05 11.06 -6.96
N THR A 35 -1.01 10.43 -5.79
CA THR A 35 -1.32 8.99 -5.64
C THR A 35 -2.76 8.70 -6.05
N ARG A 36 -3.73 9.52 -5.59
CA ARG A 36 -5.14 9.37 -5.97
C ARG A 36 -5.37 9.59 -7.47
N ALA A 37 -4.70 10.58 -8.07
CA ALA A 37 -4.76 10.83 -9.51
C ALA A 37 -4.19 9.65 -10.31
N TYR A 38 -3.06 9.08 -9.88
CA TYR A 38 -2.49 7.89 -10.49
C TYR A 38 -3.45 6.70 -10.42
N LEU A 39 -4.04 6.41 -9.26
CA LEU A 39 -4.97 5.30 -9.09
C LEU A 39 -6.21 5.42 -9.99
N ALA A 40 -6.73 6.65 -10.19
CA ALA A 40 -7.89 6.90 -11.03
C ALA A 40 -7.68 6.49 -12.50
N THR A 41 -6.44 6.51 -12.98
CA THR A 41 -6.10 6.10 -14.36
C THR A 41 -5.99 4.58 -14.55
N ARG A 42 -6.10 3.78 -13.49
CA ARG A 42 -6.05 2.31 -13.54
C ARG A 42 -7.29 1.69 -12.86
N PRO A 43 -8.50 1.86 -13.45
CA PRO A 43 -9.71 1.30 -12.87
C PRO A 43 -9.60 -0.23 -12.73
N ASN A 44 -10.18 -0.77 -11.65
CA ASN A 44 -10.19 -2.21 -11.31
C ASN A 44 -8.84 -2.88 -11.05
N ARG A 45 -7.71 -2.17 -11.27
CA ARG A 45 -6.38 -2.72 -11.03
C ARG A 45 -6.01 -2.72 -9.55
N PHE A 46 -6.29 -1.62 -8.85
CA PHE A 46 -5.97 -1.44 -7.44
C PHE A 46 -7.23 -1.30 -6.58
N LYS A 47 -7.35 -2.12 -5.53
CA LYS A 47 -8.31 -1.92 -4.45
C LYS A 47 -7.59 -1.34 -3.24
N TYR A 48 -7.88 -0.08 -2.96
CA TYR A 48 -7.16 0.72 -1.98
C TYR A 48 -7.96 0.80 -0.67
N VAL A 49 -7.41 0.27 0.42
CA VAL A 49 -8.07 0.18 1.72
C VAL A 49 -7.16 0.82 2.77
N LEU A 50 -7.66 1.86 3.43
CA LEU A 50 -6.97 2.50 4.54
C LEU A 50 -7.48 1.92 5.86
N THR A 51 -6.59 1.61 6.79
CA THR A 51 -6.98 1.25 8.15
C THR A 51 -7.64 2.45 8.84
N PRO A 52 -8.56 2.23 9.79
CA PRO A 52 -9.09 3.31 10.63
C PRO A 52 -7.96 4.11 11.29
N VAL A 53 -8.20 5.39 11.54
CA VAL A 53 -7.28 6.21 12.33
C VAL A 53 -7.15 5.57 13.72
N HIS A 54 -5.92 5.45 14.21
CA HIS A 54 -5.55 4.71 15.43
C HIS A 54 -5.77 3.18 15.38
N GLY A 55 -6.05 2.62 14.21
CA GLY A 55 -6.20 1.17 13.99
C GLY A 55 -4.89 0.43 13.71
N SER A 56 -3.77 0.81 14.33
CA SER A 56 -2.44 0.21 14.08
C SER A 56 -2.40 -1.31 14.32
N TRP A 57 -3.25 -1.82 15.22
CA TRP A 57 -3.39 -3.26 15.47
C TRP A 57 -3.87 -4.07 14.25
N LEU A 58 -4.48 -3.43 13.24
CA LEU A 58 -4.84 -4.06 11.97
C LEU A 58 -3.69 -4.08 10.96
N ASN A 59 -2.62 -3.33 11.22
CA ASN A 59 -1.47 -3.22 10.33
C ASN A 59 -0.46 -4.34 10.61
N ILE A 60 -0.65 -5.48 9.95
CA ILE A 60 0.21 -6.67 10.10
C ILE A 60 1.69 -6.34 9.79
N VAL A 61 1.94 -5.36 8.91
CA VAL A 61 3.30 -4.94 8.55
C VAL A 61 4.05 -4.36 9.75
N GLU A 62 3.37 -3.61 10.64
CA GLU A 62 3.99 -3.11 11.88
C GLU A 62 4.38 -4.25 12.82
N THR A 63 3.55 -5.29 12.89
CA THR A 63 3.86 -6.50 13.67
C THR A 63 5.07 -7.23 13.08
N LEU A 64 5.15 -7.35 11.75
CA LEU A 64 6.28 -7.96 11.07
C LEU A 64 7.58 -7.19 11.34
N PHE A 65 7.58 -5.87 11.17
CA PHE A 65 8.74 -5.03 11.48
C PHE A 65 9.15 -5.16 12.95
N GLY A 66 8.19 -5.13 13.88
CA GLY A 66 8.48 -5.33 15.30
C GLY A 66 9.07 -6.70 15.64
N LYS A 67 8.75 -7.76 14.88
CA LYS A 67 9.41 -9.06 15.02
C LYS A 67 10.83 -9.02 14.46
N MET A 68 11.02 -8.46 13.27
CA MET A 68 12.33 -8.36 12.64
C MET A 68 13.31 -7.54 13.50
N THR A 69 12.89 -6.40 14.05
CA THR A 69 13.69 -5.59 14.97
C THR A 69 14.13 -6.38 16.20
N ARG A 70 13.34 -7.34 16.69
CA ARG A 70 13.70 -8.16 17.87
C ARG A 70 14.56 -9.39 17.56
N THR A 71 14.58 -9.83 16.31
CA THR A 71 15.31 -11.04 15.90
C THR A 71 16.63 -10.72 15.20
N PHE A 72 16.71 -9.57 14.54
CA PHE A 72 17.87 -9.16 13.74
C PHE A 72 18.71 -8.03 14.34
N LEU A 73 18.21 -7.34 15.37
CA LEU A 73 18.99 -6.42 16.22
C LEU A 73 19.15 -7.05 17.60
#